data_AF-A0AAV7FWR9-F1
#
_entry.id   AF-A0AAV7FWR9-F1
#
_cell.length_a   1.000
_cell.length_b   1.000
_cell.length_c   1.000
_cell.angle_alpha   90.00
_cell.angle_beta   90.00
_cell.angle_gamma   90.00
#
_symmetry.space_group_name_H-M   'P 1'
#
loop_
_entity.id
_entity.type
_entity.pdbx_description
1 polymer ?
#
loop_
_entity_poly.entity_id
_entity_poly.type
_entity_poly.pdbx_seq_one_letter_code
_entity_poly.pdbx_strand_id
1 'polypeptide(L)'
;MTQVFDEANRVVPVTVVKAGPCVVTQVRTPSVDGYNAVQIAFGAIDPRKVNKPETGHFTKAGVTPRRHLVELRTSDASSYEVGQEVTAEVFSAGAVIDVTANSKGKGTAGVMKRHGFHGLGASHGTQRKHRSPGSIGGCATPARVFKGTRMAGRMGNVKTTTQNLTVHGVDADAGLLLIRGAVPGPRGGLSVDAGTTSATEAATATLAVARRRGFSAGDARRSARRDAQSAAATGATRTVTVHTPTGGTDGTVELPGDLFDAPANTSLMHQVVTAQLAAARQGTHDTKTRGEVRGGGKKPYRQKGTGRARQGSTRAPQFVGGGTVHGPTPRDYSQRTPKKMKAAALRGALSDRARHERIHVFSALVDGTAPSTKGARTALEGVITPDREHRKVLAVVARGDEAGRRSVANLPAVHLLTPDQLNTYDVLRADDVVFTSAALDAFVSARTARAEEVDQ
;
A
#
# COMPACT_ATOMS: atom_id res chain seq x y z
N MET A 1 15.81 -3.68 -4.68
CA MET A 1 14.41 -3.25 -4.90
C MET A 1 14.32 -1.82 -4.44
N THR A 2 13.84 -0.95 -5.29
CA THR A 2 13.62 0.48 -5.05
C THR A 2 12.19 0.83 -5.45
N GLN A 3 11.78 2.06 -5.23
CA GLN A 3 10.46 2.55 -5.61
C GLN A 3 10.60 3.71 -6.60
N VAL A 4 9.75 3.71 -7.63
CA VAL A 4 9.66 4.79 -8.62
C VAL A 4 8.21 5.25 -8.66
N PHE A 5 7.99 6.53 -8.94
CA PHE A 5 6.64 7.08 -9.11
C PHE A 5 6.26 6.99 -10.59
N ASP A 6 5.06 6.48 -10.86
CA ASP A 6 4.49 6.53 -12.21
C ASP A 6 3.90 7.92 -12.53
N GLU A 7 3.47 8.11 -13.77
CA GLU A 7 2.85 9.36 -14.25
C GLU A 7 1.55 9.71 -13.50
N ALA A 8 0.89 8.72 -12.88
CA ALA A 8 -0.29 8.87 -12.04
C ALA A 8 0.04 9.14 -10.55
N ASN A 9 1.31 9.45 -10.23
CA ASN A 9 1.83 9.64 -8.87
C ASN A 9 1.61 8.45 -7.92
N ARG A 10 1.49 7.23 -8.45
CA ARG A 10 1.44 6.00 -7.65
C ARG A 10 2.85 5.45 -7.46
N VAL A 11 3.08 4.87 -6.28
CA VAL A 11 4.36 4.24 -5.95
C VAL A 11 4.40 2.85 -6.58
N VAL A 12 5.34 2.63 -7.50
CA VAL A 12 5.58 1.33 -8.14
C VAL A 12 6.87 0.71 -7.59
N PRO A 13 6.81 -0.49 -6.98
CA PRO A 13 8.01 -1.20 -6.55
C PRO A 13 8.72 -1.81 -7.77
N VAL A 14 9.99 -1.45 -7.94
CA VAL A 14 10.83 -1.92 -9.06
C VAL A 14 12.10 -2.63 -8.56
N THR A 15 12.52 -3.64 -9.30
CA THR A 15 13.80 -4.32 -9.11
C THR A 15 14.77 -3.84 -10.17
N VAL A 16 15.93 -3.36 -9.73
CA VAL A 16 17.02 -2.91 -10.61
C VAL A 16 17.87 -4.12 -10.97
N VAL A 17 18.00 -4.40 -12.27
CA VAL A 17 18.85 -5.46 -12.82
C VAL A 17 19.93 -4.82 -13.68
N LYS A 18 21.19 -5.22 -13.50
CA LYS A 18 22.28 -4.80 -14.39
C LYS A 18 22.32 -5.75 -15.58
N ALA A 19 22.03 -5.23 -16.77
CA ALA A 19 21.85 -6.02 -17.99
C ALA A 19 23.02 -5.91 -18.98
N GLY A 20 23.96 -4.96 -18.79
CA GLY A 20 25.02 -4.75 -19.78
C GLY A 20 26.41 -4.36 -19.23
N PRO A 21 27.46 -4.46 -20.07
CA PRO A 21 27.45 -5.04 -21.43
C PRO A 21 27.62 -6.58 -21.44
N CYS A 22 26.80 -7.26 -22.25
CA CYS A 22 26.87 -8.71 -22.50
C CYS A 22 27.57 -8.98 -23.84
N VAL A 23 28.35 -10.06 -23.95
CA VAL A 23 29.15 -10.37 -25.15
C VAL A 23 28.81 -11.75 -25.69
N VAL A 24 28.67 -11.88 -27.01
CA VAL A 24 28.45 -13.17 -27.67
C VAL A 24 29.79 -13.90 -27.79
N THR A 25 29.87 -15.10 -27.24
CA THR A 25 31.11 -15.91 -27.21
C THR A 25 31.10 -17.05 -28.20
N GLN A 26 29.93 -17.63 -28.48
CA GLN A 26 29.78 -18.70 -29.45
C GLN A 26 28.36 -18.73 -30.00
N VAL A 27 28.22 -19.03 -31.28
CA VAL A 27 26.94 -19.33 -31.91
C VAL A 27 26.91 -20.83 -32.21
N ARG A 28 25.90 -21.53 -31.70
CA ARG A 28 25.68 -22.96 -31.90
C ARG A 28 24.78 -23.16 -33.10
N THR A 29 25.18 -24.04 -34.01
CA THR A 29 24.44 -24.34 -35.24
C THR A 29 24.01 -25.80 -35.27
N PRO A 30 22.93 -26.15 -36.00
CA PRO A 30 22.37 -27.49 -35.98
C PRO A 30 23.30 -28.53 -36.61
N SER A 31 24.15 -28.11 -37.55
CA SER A 31 25.08 -29.01 -38.26
C SER A 31 26.24 -29.49 -37.39
N VAL A 32 26.68 -28.70 -36.41
CA VAL A 32 27.81 -29.03 -35.53
C VAL A 32 27.32 -29.53 -34.17
N ASP A 33 26.33 -28.84 -33.58
CA ASP A 33 25.92 -29.06 -32.18
C ASP A 33 24.54 -29.74 -32.05
N GLY A 34 23.78 -29.86 -33.15
CA GLY A 34 22.44 -30.48 -33.15
C GLY A 34 21.31 -29.58 -32.67
N TYR A 35 21.57 -28.29 -32.37
CA TYR A 35 20.55 -27.30 -31.99
C TYR A 35 21.03 -25.86 -32.24
N ASN A 36 20.07 -24.93 -32.31
CA ASN A 36 20.33 -23.49 -32.40
C ASN A 36 20.40 -22.86 -31.01
N ALA A 37 21.50 -22.18 -30.70
CA ALA A 37 21.65 -21.39 -29.48
C ALA A 37 22.73 -20.31 -29.61
N VAL A 38 22.58 -19.23 -28.84
CA VAL A 38 23.60 -18.19 -28.70
C VAL A 38 24.17 -18.27 -27.29
N GLN A 39 25.49 -18.34 -27.17
CA GLN A 39 26.21 -18.30 -25.89
C GLN A 39 26.62 -16.87 -25.57
N ILE A 40 26.06 -16.34 -24.48
CA ILE A 40 26.29 -14.97 -24.02
C ILE A 40 27.08 -15.01 -22.70
N ALA A 41 28.00 -14.06 -22.55
CA ALA A 41 28.81 -13.92 -21.35
C ALA A 41 28.61 -12.57 -20.65
N PHE A 42 28.59 -12.59 -19.32
CA PHE A 42 28.34 -11.42 -18.47
C PHE A 42 29.33 -11.28 -17.31
N GLY A 43 29.67 -10.03 -16.98
CA GLY A 43 30.50 -9.64 -15.84
C GLY A 43 32.00 -9.78 -16.09
N ALA A 44 32.66 -8.71 -16.52
CA ALA A 44 34.10 -8.69 -16.79
C ALA A 44 34.93 -9.11 -15.57
N ILE A 45 35.92 -9.98 -15.78
CA ILE A 45 36.89 -10.43 -14.78
C ILE A 45 38.31 -10.16 -15.28
N ASP A 46 39.22 -9.85 -14.35
CA ASP A 46 40.67 -9.90 -14.58
C ASP A 46 41.10 -11.29 -15.14
N PRO A 47 41.81 -11.35 -16.28
CA PRO A 47 42.28 -12.60 -16.89
C PRO A 47 43.00 -13.57 -15.94
N ARG A 48 43.63 -13.07 -14.87
CA ARG A 48 44.34 -13.91 -13.89
C ARG A 48 43.44 -14.81 -13.05
N LYS A 49 42.15 -14.50 -12.94
CA LYS A 49 41.20 -15.23 -12.08
C LYS A 49 40.46 -16.34 -12.84
N VAL A 50 40.75 -16.51 -14.12
CA VAL A 50 40.06 -17.45 -15.01
C VAL A 50 40.90 -18.72 -15.15
N ASN A 51 40.23 -19.87 -15.26
CA ASN A 51 40.93 -21.13 -15.45
C ASN A 51 41.49 -21.24 -16.89
N LYS A 52 42.49 -22.11 -17.10
CA LYS A 52 43.15 -22.25 -18.41
C LYS A 52 42.17 -22.66 -19.54
N PRO A 53 41.23 -23.60 -19.34
CA PRO A 53 40.26 -23.95 -20.38
C PRO A 53 39.37 -22.79 -20.84
N GLU A 54 38.81 -22.02 -19.90
CA GLU A 54 37.96 -20.86 -20.21
C GLU A 54 38.76 -19.76 -20.91
N THR A 55 40.03 -19.57 -20.53
CA THR A 55 40.91 -18.60 -21.19
C THR A 55 41.08 -18.93 -22.68
N GLY A 56 41.28 -20.20 -23.02
CA GLY A 56 41.33 -20.64 -24.41
C GLY A 56 40.01 -20.40 -25.17
N HIS A 57 38.87 -20.62 -24.50
CA HIS A 57 37.54 -20.36 -25.06
C HIS A 57 37.33 -18.88 -25.40
N PHE A 58 37.62 -17.98 -24.45
CA PHE A 58 37.49 -16.54 -24.67
C PHE A 58 38.48 -15.99 -25.70
N THR A 59 39.71 -16.54 -25.75
CA THR A 59 40.72 -16.15 -26.75
C THR A 59 40.27 -16.53 -28.16
N LYS A 60 39.65 -17.70 -28.34
CA LYS A 60 39.08 -18.13 -29.62
C LYS A 60 37.95 -17.22 -30.09
N ALA A 61 37.16 -16.69 -29.16
CA ALA A 61 36.09 -15.74 -29.45
C ALA A 61 36.58 -14.29 -29.64
N GLY A 62 37.84 -13.97 -29.28
CA GLY A 62 38.38 -12.61 -29.31
C GLY A 62 37.82 -11.69 -28.22
N VAL A 63 37.25 -12.23 -27.14
CA VAL A 63 36.49 -11.48 -26.13
C VAL A 63 37.20 -11.45 -24.78
N THR A 64 37.02 -10.38 -24.02
CA THR A 64 37.50 -10.29 -22.63
C THR A 64 36.85 -11.35 -21.72
N PRO A 65 37.60 -12.02 -20.84
CA PRO A 65 37.03 -13.06 -19.98
C PRO A 65 35.90 -12.53 -19.07
N ARG A 66 34.81 -13.30 -19.00
CA ARG A 66 33.61 -12.96 -18.22
C ARG A 66 33.29 -14.02 -17.16
N ARG A 67 32.56 -13.64 -16.11
CA ARG A 67 32.24 -14.47 -14.93
C ARG A 67 31.21 -15.54 -15.19
N HIS A 68 30.26 -15.24 -16.04
CA HIS A 68 29.08 -16.06 -16.25
C HIS A 68 28.92 -16.31 -17.73
N LEU A 69 28.80 -17.58 -18.10
CA LEU A 69 28.46 -18.04 -19.44
C LEU A 69 27.06 -18.67 -19.37
N VAL A 70 26.17 -18.22 -20.26
CA VAL A 70 24.82 -18.76 -20.36
C VAL A 70 24.51 -18.98 -21.83
N GLU A 71 23.91 -20.13 -22.13
CA GLU A 71 23.41 -20.44 -23.46
C GLU A 71 21.89 -20.19 -23.51
N LEU A 72 21.47 -19.45 -24.53
CA LEU A 72 20.08 -19.16 -24.83
C LEU A 72 19.70 -19.89 -26.13
N ARG A 73 18.68 -20.74 -26.06
CA ARG A 73 18.15 -21.41 -27.24
C ARG A 73 17.21 -20.45 -27.97
N THR A 74 17.53 -20.14 -29.22
CA THR A 74 16.78 -19.18 -30.04
C THR A 74 16.70 -19.69 -31.47
N SER A 75 15.57 -19.49 -32.14
CA SER A 75 15.41 -19.81 -33.56
C SER A 75 16.33 -18.96 -34.45
N ASP A 76 16.55 -17.71 -34.05
CA ASP A 76 17.23 -16.69 -34.88
C ASP A 76 18.74 -16.59 -34.59
N ALA A 77 19.35 -17.70 -34.16
CA ALA A 77 20.76 -17.73 -33.72
C ALA A 77 21.76 -17.29 -34.81
N SER A 78 21.40 -17.39 -36.09
CA SER A 78 22.23 -16.96 -37.23
C SER A 78 22.35 -15.45 -37.41
N SER A 79 21.55 -14.65 -36.69
CA SER A 79 21.59 -13.18 -36.77
C SER A 79 22.65 -12.53 -35.89
N TYR A 80 23.35 -13.32 -35.05
CA TYR A 80 24.35 -12.83 -34.12
C TYR A 80 25.76 -13.27 -34.55
N GLU A 81 26.73 -12.38 -34.39
CA GLU A 81 28.13 -12.67 -34.67
C GLU A 81 28.94 -12.88 -33.38
N VAL A 82 29.99 -13.71 -33.45
CA VAL A 82 30.88 -13.92 -32.32
C VAL A 82 31.66 -12.63 -32.04
N GLY A 83 31.65 -12.18 -30.79
CA GLY A 83 32.28 -10.92 -30.37
C GLY A 83 31.33 -9.71 -30.31
N GLN A 84 30.09 -9.85 -30.78
CA GLN A 84 29.10 -8.76 -30.71
C GLN A 84 28.73 -8.41 -29.26
N GLU A 85 28.64 -7.12 -28.96
CA GLU A 85 28.14 -6.62 -27.68
C GLU A 85 26.62 -6.40 -27.73
N VAL A 86 25.91 -6.96 -26.75
CA VAL A 86 24.48 -6.78 -26.51
C VAL A 86 24.30 -5.90 -25.28
N THR A 87 23.70 -4.73 -25.50
CA THR A 87 23.44 -3.72 -24.46
C THR A 87 21.98 -3.79 -23.97
N ALA A 88 21.65 -3.00 -22.94
CA ALA A 88 20.31 -2.94 -22.38
C ALA A 88 19.27 -2.28 -23.32
N GLU A 89 19.71 -1.65 -24.42
CA GLU A 89 18.87 -0.95 -25.40
C GLU A 89 17.93 -1.88 -26.18
N VAL A 90 18.21 -3.19 -26.17
CA VAL A 90 17.34 -4.20 -26.78
C VAL A 90 15.94 -4.21 -26.14
N PHE A 91 15.82 -3.72 -24.90
CA PHE A 91 14.55 -3.65 -24.18
C PHE A 91 13.86 -2.29 -24.36
N SER A 92 12.54 -2.31 -24.55
CA SER A 92 11.70 -1.11 -24.53
C SER A 92 10.90 -1.01 -23.23
N ALA A 93 10.62 0.23 -22.78
CA ALA A 93 9.73 0.45 -21.65
C ALA A 93 8.32 -0.06 -22.00
N GLY A 94 7.70 -0.80 -21.06
CA GLY A 94 6.39 -1.45 -21.26
C GLY A 94 6.47 -2.88 -21.79
N ALA A 95 7.64 -3.36 -22.22
CA ALA A 95 7.80 -4.75 -22.65
C ALA A 95 7.54 -5.73 -21.49
N VAL A 96 6.99 -6.90 -21.82
CA VAL A 96 6.72 -7.99 -20.88
C VAL A 96 7.83 -9.02 -21.02
N ILE A 97 8.50 -9.36 -19.92
CA ILE A 97 9.67 -10.25 -19.91
C ILE A 97 9.51 -11.38 -18.90
N ASP A 98 10.17 -12.50 -19.16
CA ASP A 98 10.20 -13.67 -18.28
C ASP A 98 11.60 -13.81 -17.66
N VAL A 99 11.71 -13.61 -16.36
CA VAL A 99 13.01 -13.63 -15.68
C VAL A 99 13.25 -14.96 -15.00
N THR A 100 14.31 -15.64 -15.41
CA THR A 100 14.75 -16.92 -14.86
C THR A 100 15.99 -16.75 -14.00
N ALA A 101 15.96 -17.25 -12.78
CA ALA A 101 17.12 -17.23 -11.90
C ALA A 101 17.12 -18.40 -10.91
N ASN A 102 18.25 -18.62 -10.26
CA ASN A 102 18.31 -19.54 -9.14
C ASN A 102 17.69 -18.88 -7.92
N SER A 103 16.58 -19.45 -7.44
CA SER A 103 15.85 -18.96 -6.28
C SER A 103 16.72 -18.90 -5.02
N LYS A 104 16.44 -17.95 -4.11
CA LYS A 104 17.19 -17.80 -2.87
C LYS A 104 17.10 -19.08 -2.01
N GLY A 105 18.25 -19.70 -1.74
CA GLY A 105 18.35 -20.85 -0.84
C GLY A 105 17.91 -20.51 0.59
N LYS A 106 17.15 -21.40 1.21
CA LYS A 106 16.65 -21.25 2.60
C LYS A 106 17.14 -22.38 3.53
N GLY A 107 18.16 -23.14 3.11
CA GLY A 107 18.68 -24.30 3.84
C GLY A 107 17.70 -25.46 3.91
N THR A 108 17.84 -26.30 4.93
CA THR A 108 16.89 -27.39 5.23
C THR A 108 15.63 -26.81 5.86
N ALA A 109 14.49 -26.99 5.20
CA ALA A 109 13.18 -26.53 5.67
C ALA A 109 12.27 -27.72 6.02
N GLY A 110 11.51 -27.57 7.11
CA GLY A 110 10.45 -28.51 7.49
C GLY A 110 9.27 -28.47 6.52
N VAL A 111 8.39 -29.49 6.59
CA VAL A 111 7.29 -29.67 5.63
C VAL A 111 6.30 -28.51 5.57
N MET A 112 6.03 -27.83 6.69
CA MET A 112 5.14 -26.67 6.71
C MET A 112 5.69 -25.52 5.88
N LYS A 113 6.99 -25.22 6.01
CA LYS A 113 7.64 -24.11 5.28
C LYS A 113 7.91 -24.46 3.81
N ARG A 114 8.21 -25.73 3.54
CA ARG A 114 8.58 -26.21 2.20
C ARG A 114 7.37 -26.48 1.30
N HIS A 115 6.33 -27.10 1.84
CA HIS A 115 5.16 -27.59 1.09
C HIS A 115 3.83 -26.97 1.52
N GLY A 116 3.83 -26.05 2.49
CA GLY A 116 2.61 -25.36 2.94
C GLY A 116 1.68 -26.20 3.83
N PHE A 117 2.16 -27.30 4.42
CA PHE A 117 1.33 -28.16 5.28
C PHE A 117 0.90 -27.44 6.57
N HIS A 118 -0.29 -27.79 7.07
CA HIS A 118 -0.77 -27.37 8.39
C HIS A 118 0.00 -28.06 9.52
N GLY A 119 0.02 -27.41 10.69
CA GLY A 119 0.66 -27.94 11.90
C GLY A 119 -0.34 -28.64 12.81
N LEU A 120 0.16 -29.41 13.78
CA LEU A 120 -0.68 -30.02 14.82
C LEU A 120 -1.21 -28.94 15.78
N GLY A 121 -2.37 -29.21 16.39
CA GLY A 121 -3.07 -28.29 17.28
C GLY A 121 -2.20 -27.75 18.43
N ALA A 122 -2.46 -26.50 18.82
CA ALA A 122 -1.72 -25.81 19.88
C ALA A 122 -2.38 -25.93 21.27
N SER A 123 -3.66 -26.31 21.33
CA SER A 123 -4.48 -26.27 22.55
C SER A 123 -4.42 -27.55 23.40
N HIS A 124 -4.26 -28.73 22.78
CA HIS A 124 -4.30 -30.01 23.50
C HIS A 124 -3.09 -30.89 23.21
N GLY A 125 -2.27 -31.16 24.23
CA GLY A 125 -1.36 -32.32 24.31
C GLY A 125 -0.16 -32.39 23.36
N THR A 126 0.00 -31.46 22.41
CA THR A 126 1.10 -31.54 21.43
C THR A 126 2.39 -30.99 22.04
N GLN A 127 3.24 -31.87 22.57
CA GLN A 127 4.54 -31.47 23.12
C GLN A 127 5.60 -31.32 22.02
N ARG A 128 5.93 -30.07 21.65
CA ARG A 128 7.04 -29.71 20.73
C ARG A 128 7.00 -30.34 19.32
N LYS A 129 5.88 -30.99 18.95
CA LYS A 129 5.70 -31.65 17.65
C LYS A 129 4.81 -30.87 16.67
N HIS A 130 4.44 -29.62 16.96
CA HIS A 130 3.52 -28.83 16.12
C HIS A 130 3.90 -28.72 14.64
N ARG A 131 5.19 -28.89 14.31
CA ARG A 131 5.73 -28.71 12.96
C ARG A 131 6.22 -30.01 12.30
N SER A 132 5.89 -31.16 12.87
CA SER A 132 6.28 -32.46 12.33
C SER A 132 5.38 -32.85 11.15
N PRO A 133 5.85 -33.69 10.21
CA PRO A 133 5.07 -34.17 9.07
C PRO A 133 4.02 -35.23 9.40
N GLY A 134 3.84 -35.60 10.67
CA GLY A 134 3.03 -36.76 11.05
C GLY A 134 3.72 -38.09 10.73
N SER A 135 2.92 -39.16 10.63
CA SER A 135 3.44 -40.49 10.29
C SER A 135 3.79 -40.57 8.80
N ILE A 136 4.98 -41.11 8.50
CA ILE A 136 5.50 -41.26 7.13
C ILE A 136 5.56 -42.73 6.66
N GLY A 137 5.30 -43.68 7.56
CA GLY A 137 5.42 -45.11 7.30
C GLY A 137 4.14 -45.87 7.63
N GLY A 138 3.85 -46.90 6.82
CA GLY A 138 2.84 -47.91 7.11
C GLY A 138 3.50 -49.18 7.68
N CYS A 139 2.84 -49.83 8.65
CA CYS A 139 3.29 -51.08 9.25
C CYS A 139 3.08 -52.30 8.33
N ALA A 140 2.12 -52.23 7.40
CA ALA A 140 1.82 -53.30 6.45
C ALA A 140 2.54 -53.14 5.09
N THR A 141 2.64 -54.23 4.32
CA THR A 141 3.21 -54.28 2.95
C THR A 141 2.71 -53.09 2.13
N PRO A 142 3.59 -52.23 1.58
CA PRO A 142 5.00 -52.44 1.24
C PRO A 142 6.05 -51.88 2.24
N ALA A 143 5.68 -51.56 3.49
CA ALA A 143 6.59 -51.17 4.60
C ALA A 143 7.73 -50.18 4.23
N ARG A 144 7.46 -49.26 3.30
CA ARG A 144 8.41 -48.26 2.80
C ARG A 144 7.71 -46.94 2.52
N VAL A 145 8.48 -45.86 2.51
CA VAL A 145 7.97 -44.54 2.08
C VAL A 145 7.78 -44.56 0.56
N PHE A 146 6.59 -44.16 0.09
CA PHE A 146 6.31 -44.07 -1.35
C PHE A 146 7.18 -43.01 -2.03
N LYS A 147 7.60 -43.28 -3.26
CA LYS A 147 8.30 -42.27 -4.07
C LYS A 147 7.36 -41.08 -4.28
N GLY A 148 7.85 -39.87 -4.05
CA GLY A 148 7.06 -38.64 -4.14
C GLY A 148 6.46 -38.14 -2.83
N THR A 149 6.59 -38.89 -1.71
CA THR A 149 6.16 -38.38 -0.39
C THR A 149 6.90 -37.09 -0.04
N ARG A 150 6.14 -36.02 0.19
CA ARG A 150 6.65 -34.67 0.46
C ARG A 150 7.21 -34.56 1.88
N MET A 151 8.53 -34.49 2.00
CA MET A 151 9.23 -34.41 3.29
C MET A 151 10.04 -33.12 3.47
N ALA A 152 10.56 -32.91 4.68
CA ALA A 152 11.53 -31.87 4.98
C ALA A 152 12.78 -32.03 4.11
N GLY A 153 13.46 -30.94 3.81
CA GLY A 153 14.66 -30.99 2.98
C GLY A 153 15.10 -29.62 2.48
N ARG A 154 16.09 -29.60 1.59
CA ARG A 154 16.63 -28.37 1.02
C ARG A 154 15.54 -27.60 0.26
N MET A 155 15.39 -26.32 0.58
CA MET A 155 14.43 -25.41 -0.06
C MET A 155 15.16 -24.26 -0.75
N GLY A 156 14.71 -23.91 -1.96
CA GLY A 156 15.34 -22.91 -2.81
C GLY A 156 16.59 -23.42 -3.51
N ASN A 157 17.35 -22.52 -4.13
CA ASN A 157 18.47 -22.85 -5.02
C ASN A 157 18.08 -23.77 -6.20
N VAL A 158 16.83 -23.62 -6.65
CA VAL A 158 16.30 -24.26 -7.85
C VAL A 158 16.07 -23.15 -8.88
N LYS A 159 16.31 -23.46 -10.16
CA LYS A 159 16.00 -22.58 -11.29
C LYS A 159 14.50 -22.31 -11.30
N THR A 160 14.11 -21.05 -11.20
CA THR A 160 12.72 -20.61 -11.17
C THR A 160 12.55 -19.45 -12.14
N THR A 161 11.48 -19.50 -12.92
CA THR A 161 11.10 -18.45 -13.85
C THR A 161 9.90 -17.71 -13.27
N THR A 162 9.99 -16.39 -13.19
CA THR A 162 8.85 -15.53 -12.91
C THR A 162 8.42 -14.91 -14.22
N GLN A 163 7.20 -15.24 -14.63
CA GLN A 163 6.65 -14.85 -15.92
C GLN A 163 5.95 -13.49 -15.84
N ASN A 164 5.78 -12.86 -17.01
CA ASN A 164 4.95 -11.67 -17.22
C ASN A 164 5.37 -10.45 -16.38
N LEU A 165 6.67 -10.20 -16.24
CA LEU A 165 7.18 -9.02 -15.55
C LEU A 165 7.25 -7.84 -16.52
N THR A 166 6.74 -6.67 -16.13
CA THR A 166 6.76 -5.48 -16.99
C THR A 166 8.04 -4.67 -16.79
N VAL A 167 8.70 -4.28 -17.89
CA VAL A 167 9.80 -3.31 -17.86
C VAL A 167 9.23 -1.90 -17.62
N HIS A 168 9.60 -1.28 -16.50
CA HIS A 168 9.19 0.08 -16.17
C HIS A 168 10.05 1.12 -16.92
N GLY A 169 11.33 0.85 -17.11
CA GLY A 169 12.25 1.76 -17.78
C GLY A 169 13.64 1.16 -17.99
N VAL A 170 14.37 1.74 -18.93
CA VAL A 170 15.73 1.33 -19.30
C VAL A 170 16.64 2.54 -19.19
N ASP A 171 17.79 2.34 -18.57
CA ASP A 171 18.88 3.31 -18.54
C ASP A 171 20.05 2.71 -19.33
N ALA A 172 20.19 3.16 -20.58
CA ALA A 172 21.17 2.64 -21.52
C ALA A 172 22.61 2.98 -21.10
N ASP A 173 22.84 4.21 -20.62
CA ASP A 173 24.15 4.71 -20.22
C ASP A 173 24.72 3.92 -19.04
N ALA A 174 23.87 3.60 -18.05
CA ALA A 174 24.26 2.80 -16.89
C ALA A 174 24.14 1.28 -17.12
N GLY A 175 23.52 0.84 -18.22
CA GLY A 175 23.21 -0.56 -18.51
C GLY A 175 22.25 -1.19 -17.50
N LEU A 176 21.29 -0.42 -16.99
CA LEU A 176 20.33 -0.83 -15.96
C LEU A 176 18.92 -1.01 -16.53
N LEU A 177 18.26 -2.07 -16.06
CA LEU A 177 16.88 -2.41 -16.38
C LEU A 177 16.02 -2.30 -15.11
N LEU A 178 14.93 -1.53 -15.18
CA LEU A 178 13.97 -1.37 -14.09
C LEU A 178 12.76 -2.28 -14.35
N ILE A 179 12.64 -3.35 -13.58
CA ILE A 179 11.57 -4.34 -13.75
C ILE A 179 10.54 -4.17 -12.64
N ARG A 180 9.26 -4.06 -13.01
CA ARG A 180 8.15 -4.03 -12.06
C ARG A 180 7.94 -5.43 -11.48
N GLY A 181 8.03 -5.55 -10.17
CA GLY A 181 7.75 -6.80 -9.46
C GLY A 181 8.98 -7.53 -8.91
N ALA A 182 8.76 -8.79 -8.54
CA ALA A 182 9.72 -9.60 -7.81
C ALA A 182 10.55 -10.48 -8.76
N VAL A 183 11.81 -10.13 -8.94
CA VAL A 183 12.78 -10.97 -9.65
C VAL A 183 13.22 -12.13 -8.74
N PRO A 184 13.22 -13.38 -9.23
CA PRO A 184 13.67 -14.51 -8.43
C PRO A 184 15.17 -14.41 -8.14
N GLY A 185 15.58 -14.85 -6.94
CA GLY A 185 16.98 -15.05 -6.59
C GLY A 185 17.54 -14.16 -5.46
N PRO A 186 18.79 -14.41 -5.04
CA PRO A 186 19.48 -13.58 -4.06
C PRO A 186 19.95 -12.25 -4.65
N ARG A 187 20.26 -11.26 -3.80
CA ARG A 187 20.87 -10.00 -4.23
C ARG A 187 22.21 -10.26 -4.91
N GLY A 188 22.42 -9.69 -6.10
CA GLY A 188 23.64 -9.90 -6.89
C GLY A 188 23.75 -11.28 -7.53
N GLY A 189 22.68 -12.09 -7.51
CA GLY A 189 22.62 -13.34 -8.25
C GLY A 189 22.49 -13.10 -9.75
N LEU A 190 22.92 -14.09 -10.54
CA LEU A 190 22.72 -14.09 -11.99
C LEU A 190 21.24 -14.35 -12.30
N SER A 191 20.67 -13.49 -13.13
CA SER A 191 19.35 -13.65 -13.73
C SER A 191 19.50 -13.72 -15.24
N VAL A 192 18.67 -14.53 -15.87
CA VAL A 192 18.64 -14.78 -17.31
C VAL A 192 17.24 -14.41 -17.78
N ASP A 193 17.15 -13.56 -18.79
CA ASP A 193 15.88 -13.34 -19.48
C ASP A 193 15.60 -14.55 -20.40
N ALA A 194 14.42 -15.13 -20.27
CA ALA A 194 14.01 -16.32 -21.04
C ALA A 194 13.12 -15.98 -22.25
N GLY A 195 12.91 -14.69 -22.54
CA GLY A 195 12.20 -14.21 -23.72
C GLY A 195 10.76 -13.78 -23.45
N THR A 196 10.21 -13.06 -24.42
CA THR A 196 8.83 -12.57 -24.46
C THR A 196 7.92 -13.70 -24.95
N THR A 197 7.13 -14.34 -24.09
CA THR A 197 6.01 -15.14 -24.61
C THR A 197 4.97 -14.15 -25.15
N SER A 198 4.98 -13.96 -26.46
CA SER A 198 4.17 -12.98 -27.17
C SER A 198 2.67 -13.25 -26.97
N ALA A 199 2.04 -12.50 -26.05
CA ALA A 199 0.60 -12.28 -26.05
C ALA A 199 0.25 -11.32 -27.20
N THR A 200 0.39 -11.79 -28.45
CA THR A 200 0.05 -11.02 -29.66
C THR A 200 -1.44 -11.12 -30.02
N GLU A 201 -2.28 -11.74 -29.20
CA GLU A 201 -3.73 -11.80 -29.41
C GLU A 201 -4.52 -11.19 -28.24
N ALA A 202 -4.44 -9.87 -28.07
CA ALA A 202 -5.52 -9.11 -27.43
C ALA A 202 -5.38 -7.60 -27.74
N ALA A 203 -6.23 -7.17 -28.68
CA ALA A 203 -6.75 -5.81 -28.81
C ALA A 203 -5.79 -4.70 -29.28
N THR A 204 -5.74 -4.57 -30.60
CA THR A 204 -5.70 -3.30 -31.34
C THR A 204 -6.71 -2.30 -30.77
N ALA A 205 -6.24 -1.13 -30.32
CA ALA A 205 -6.97 0.15 -30.40
C ALA A 205 -6.02 1.31 -30.08
N THR A 206 -5.39 1.78 -31.15
CA THR A 206 -4.59 2.98 -31.27
C THR A 206 -5.45 4.25 -31.17
N LEU A 207 -4.75 5.38 -30.96
CA LEU A 207 -5.07 6.80 -31.22
C LEU A 207 -5.34 7.66 -29.96
N ALA A 208 -4.75 8.85 -29.79
CA ALA A 208 -3.81 9.61 -30.60
C ALA A 208 -3.41 10.94 -29.90
N VAL A 209 -2.42 11.60 -30.52
CA VAL A 209 -2.15 13.06 -30.53
C VAL A 209 -1.36 13.60 -29.33
N ALA A 210 -0.37 14.50 -29.43
CA ALA A 210 0.61 14.91 -30.43
C ALA A 210 1.47 16.03 -29.79
N ARG A 211 2.72 16.22 -30.28
CA ARG A 211 3.42 17.51 -30.44
C ARG A 211 3.61 18.42 -29.20
N ARG A 212 4.86 18.67 -28.77
CA ARG A 212 5.78 19.72 -29.27
C ARG A 212 6.98 19.96 -28.33
N ARG A 213 8.08 20.32 -29.01
CA ARG A 213 9.37 20.91 -28.65
C ARG A 213 9.51 21.66 -27.31
N GLY A 214 10.62 21.32 -26.63
CA GLY A 214 11.60 22.19 -25.95
C GLY A 214 11.15 23.48 -25.28
N PHE A 215 11.12 23.47 -23.93
CA PHE A 215 11.33 24.64 -23.07
C PHE A 215 11.83 24.16 -21.69
N SER A 216 12.66 24.96 -21.01
CA SER A 216 13.41 24.58 -19.80
C SER A 216 12.52 24.14 -18.63
N ALA A 217 12.82 22.95 -18.09
CA ALA A 217 11.96 22.13 -17.23
C ALA A 217 11.73 22.60 -15.77
N GLY A 218 12.15 23.81 -15.40
CA GLY A 218 12.06 24.32 -14.02
C GLY A 218 10.71 24.95 -13.70
N ASP A 219 10.28 25.93 -14.49
CA ASP A 219 9.08 26.74 -14.20
C ASP A 219 7.79 26.16 -14.80
N ALA A 220 7.88 25.49 -15.96
CA ALA A 220 6.74 24.87 -16.63
C ALA A 220 6.11 23.72 -15.82
N ARG A 221 6.87 23.05 -14.93
CA ARG A 221 6.35 22.00 -14.05
C ARG A 221 5.49 22.56 -12.93
N ARG A 222 5.69 23.83 -12.54
CA ARG A 222 4.93 24.49 -11.50
C ARG A 222 3.62 25.07 -12.05
N SER A 223 3.61 25.58 -13.28
CA SER A 223 2.38 25.98 -13.98
C SER A 223 1.57 24.76 -14.41
N ALA A 224 2.18 23.76 -15.05
CA ALA A 224 1.47 22.56 -15.51
C ALA A 224 0.92 21.70 -14.36
N ARG A 225 1.53 21.71 -13.17
CA ARG A 225 0.92 21.09 -11.97
C ARG A 225 -0.25 21.89 -11.43
N ARG A 226 -0.25 23.22 -11.59
CA ARG A 226 -1.35 24.11 -11.20
C ARG A 226 -2.51 23.96 -12.19
N ASP A 227 -2.20 23.95 -13.49
CA ASP A 227 -3.15 23.74 -14.60
C ASP A 227 -3.72 22.31 -14.64
N ALA A 228 -2.93 21.30 -14.26
CA ALA A 228 -3.43 19.92 -14.11
C ALA A 228 -4.19 19.71 -12.78
N GLN A 229 -3.95 20.53 -11.75
CA GLN A 229 -4.77 20.53 -10.53
C GLN A 229 -6.09 21.29 -10.71
N SER A 230 -6.13 22.32 -11.56
CA SER A 230 -7.36 23.01 -11.94
C SER A 230 -8.18 22.22 -12.95
N ALA A 231 -7.56 21.53 -13.91
CA ALA A 231 -8.27 20.69 -14.89
C ALA A 231 -8.83 19.37 -14.32
N ALA A 232 -8.30 18.87 -13.19
CA ALA A 232 -8.86 17.72 -12.46
C ALA A 232 -9.97 18.12 -11.47
N ALA A 233 -10.26 19.42 -11.35
CA ALA A 233 -11.29 20.01 -10.51
C ALA A 233 -12.50 20.42 -11.36
N THR A 234 -13.08 19.50 -12.11
CA THR A 234 -14.43 19.70 -12.65
C THR A 234 -15.14 18.36 -12.64
N GLY A 235 -15.52 17.94 -11.44
CA GLY A 235 -16.47 16.84 -11.28
C GLY A 235 -17.84 17.22 -11.83
N ALA A 236 -18.70 16.24 -12.12
CA ALA A 236 -20.05 16.56 -12.57
C ALA A 236 -20.86 17.20 -11.43
N THR A 237 -21.44 18.37 -11.67
CA THR A 237 -22.39 19.01 -10.74
C THR A 237 -23.61 18.09 -10.58
N ARG A 238 -24.02 17.84 -9.33
CA ARG A 238 -25.23 17.05 -9.01
C ARG A 238 -26.30 17.95 -8.44
N THR A 239 -27.56 17.68 -8.74
CA THR A 239 -28.72 18.39 -8.16
C THR A 239 -29.36 17.57 -7.05
N VAL A 240 -29.67 18.20 -5.92
CA VAL A 240 -30.39 17.59 -4.80
C VAL A 240 -31.66 18.39 -4.50
N THR A 241 -32.77 17.70 -4.21
CA THR A 241 -34.03 18.33 -3.82
C THR A 241 -33.96 18.89 -2.40
N VAL A 242 -34.48 20.10 -2.21
CA VAL A 242 -34.62 20.70 -0.87
C VAL A 242 -35.94 20.24 -0.28
N HIS A 243 -35.91 19.73 0.95
CA HIS A 243 -37.09 19.29 1.69
C HIS A 243 -37.52 20.35 2.69
N THR A 244 -38.83 20.55 2.80
CA THR A 244 -39.44 21.33 3.86
C THR A 244 -39.68 20.45 5.10
N PRO A 245 -39.70 21.02 6.31
CA PRO A 245 -39.99 20.29 7.53
C PRO A 245 -41.38 19.64 7.56
N THR A 246 -42.34 20.14 6.76
CA THR A 246 -43.70 19.59 6.63
C THR A 246 -43.84 18.47 5.59
N GLY A 247 -42.75 18.09 4.90
CA GLY A 247 -42.73 16.98 3.95
C GLY A 247 -42.96 17.35 2.47
N GLY A 248 -43.06 18.64 2.14
CA GLY A 248 -43.02 19.14 0.76
C GLY A 248 -41.58 19.36 0.24
N THR A 249 -41.42 19.59 -1.07
CA THR A 249 -40.14 19.98 -1.69
C THR A 249 -40.10 21.48 -2.00
N ASP A 250 -38.97 22.13 -1.73
CA ASP A 250 -38.73 23.58 -1.88
C ASP A 250 -37.61 23.85 -2.88
N GLY A 251 -37.79 23.36 -4.11
CA GLY A 251 -36.82 23.50 -5.20
C GLY A 251 -35.63 22.54 -5.13
N THR A 252 -34.58 22.88 -5.87
CA THR A 252 -33.36 22.07 -6.06
C THR A 252 -32.11 22.90 -5.85
N VAL A 253 -31.10 22.32 -5.20
CA VAL A 253 -29.79 22.95 -4.98
C VAL A 253 -28.70 22.16 -5.69
N GLU A 254 -27.74 22.88 -6.27
CA GLU A 254 -26.59 22.30 -6.97
C GLU A 254 -25.44 22.01 -5.98
N LEU A 255 -24.92 20.79 -6.05
CA LEU A 255 -23.71 20.33 -5.38
C LEU A 255 -22.51 20.47 -6.34
N PRO A 256 -21.55 21.37 -6.07
CA PRO A 256 -20.40 21.56 -6.94
C PRO A 256 -19.55 20.27 -7.04
N GLY A 257 -19.23 19.86 -8.26
CA GLY A 257 -18.48 18.63 -8.53
C GLY A 257 -17.11 18.57 -7.85
N ASP A 258 -16.46 19.71 -7.63
CA ASP A 258 -15.14 19.80 -7.00
C ASP A 258 -15.14 19.38 -5.52
N LEU A 259 -16.29 19.52 -4.87
CA LEU A 259 -16.48 19.18 -3.47
C LEU A 259 -17.17 17.82 -3.30
N PHE A 260 -18.09 17.48 -4.21
CA PHE A 260 -19.00 16.34 -4.09
C PHE A 260 -18.82 15.25 -5.16
N ASP A 261 -17.82 15.33 -6.03
CA ASP A 261 -17.49 14.27 -6.99
C ASP A 261 -15.99 13.94 -7.08
N ALA A 262 -15.26 14.08 -5.97
CA ALA A 262 -13.89 13.63 -5.84
C ALA A 262 -13.79 12.09 -5.75
N PRO A 263 -12.72 11.45 -6.26
CA PRO A 263 -12.50 10.02 -6.10
C PRO A 263 -12.26 9.65 -4.63
N ALA A 264 -13.01 8.67 -4.13
CA ALA A 264 -12.89 8.17 -2.76
C ALA A 264 -11.62 7.32 -2.56
N ASN A 265 -10.55 7.91 -2.04
CA ASN A 265 -9.31 7.20 -1.70
C ASN A 265 -9.37 6.65 -0.26
N THR A 266 -9.57 5.34 -0.12
CA THR A 266 -9.72 4.65 1.16
C THR A 266 -8.50 4.76 2.07
N SER A 267 -7.28 4.66 1.53
CA SER A 267 -6.05 4.76 2.32
C SER A 267 -5.87 6.16 2.93
N LEU A 268 -6.18 7.20 2.14
CA LEU A 268 -6.10 8.59 2.59
C LEU A 268 -7.16 8.88 3.66
N MET A 269 -8.40 8.42 3.46
CA MET A 269 -9.47 8.54 4.46
C MET A 269 -9.12 7.81 5.76
N HIS A 270 -8.61 6.57 5.67
CA HIS A 270 -8.18 5.78 6.83
C HIS A 270 -7.11 6.51 7.66
N GLN A 271 -6.10 7.09 7.01
CA GLN A 271 -5.03 7.82 7.70
C GLN A 271 -5.57 9.07 8.41
N VAL A 272 -6.46 9.83 7.77
CA VAL A 272 -7.06 11.03 8.38
C VAL A 272 -7.94 10.66 9.58
N VAL A 273 -8.78 9.63 9.44
CA VAL A 273 -9.65 9.16 10.53
C VAL A 273 -8.84 8.64 11.71
N THR A 274 -7.77 7.88 11.45
CA THR A 274 -6.89 7.38 12.52
C THR A 274 -6.22 8.54 13.26
N ALA A 275 -5.79 9.58 12.55
CA ALA A 275 -5.23 10.78 13.17
C ALA A 275 -6.26 11.55 14.00
N GLN A 276 -7.53 11.63 13.56
CA GLN A 276 -8.62 12.24 14.32
C GLN A 276 -8.93 11.46 15.60
N LEU A 277 -9.05 10.14 15.50
CA LEU A 277 -9.28 9.26 16.65
C LEU A 277 -8.10 9.28 17.63
N ALA A 278 -6.87 9.37 17.12
CA ALA A 278 -5.68 9.49 17.94
C ALA A 278 -5.64 10.83 18.70
N ALA A 279 -6.05 11.94 18.06
CA ALA A 279 -6.14 13.24 18.72
C ALA A 279 -7.25 13.30 19.79
N ALA A 280 -8.35 12.54 19.61
CA ALA A 280 -9.41 12.43 20.61
C ALA A 280 -9.00 11.59 21.83
N ARG A 281 -7.98 10.73 21.69
CA ARG A 281 -7.52 9.84 22.75
C ARG A 281 -6.74 10.61 23.83
N GLN A 282 -7.31 10.65 25.03
CA GLN A 282 -6.62 11.18 26.20
C GLN A 282 -5.55 10.20 26.68
N GLY A 283 -4.31 10.67 26.79
CA GLY A 283 -3.17 9.87 27.26
C GLY A 283 -2.84 10.10 28.72
N THR A 284 -3.83 10.09 29.62
CA THR A 284 -3.68 10.46 31.05
C THR A 284 -3.34 9.29 32.00
N HIS A 285 -2.86 8.18 31.44
CA HIS A 285 -2.60 6.95 32.16
C HIS A 285 -1.12 6.92 32.56
N ASP A 286 -0.85 6.63 33.83
CA ASP A 286 0.49 6.66 34.41
C ASP A 286 0.72 5.46 35.34
N THR A 287 1.98 5.08 35.49
CA THR A 287 2.42 4.03 36.42
C THR A 287 3.71 4.44 37.10
N LYS A 288 3.81 4.15 38.40
CA LYS A 288 5.02 4.47 39.15
C LYS A 288 6.17 3.55 38.75
N THR A 289 7.22 4.15 38.24
CA THR A 289 8.52 3.51 38.05
C THR A 289 9.17 3.22 39.41
N ARG A 290 10.24 2.42 39.41
CA ARG A 290 10.98 2.06 40.63
C ARG A 290 11.41 3.27 41.47
N GLY A 291 11.69 4.41 40.85
CA GLY A 291 12.09 5.64 41.53
C GLY A 291 10.93 6.31 42.29
N GLU A 292 9.73 6.26 41.72
CA GLU A 292 8.53 7.00 42.16
C GLU A 292 7.71 6.23 43.21
N VAL A 293 7.85 4.90 43.28
CA VAL A 293 7.29 4.09 44.39
C VAL A 293 7.93 4.56 45.71
N ARG A 294 7.23 4.55 46.86
CA ARG A 294 7.76 5.00 48.18
C ARG A 294 8.65 3.91 48.85
N GLY A 295 9.55 4.24 49.79
CA GLY A 295 10.39 3.26 50.54
C GLY A 295 11.77 2.90 49.96
N GLY A 296 12.23 1.64 50.01
CA GLY A 296 13.29 1.06 49.15
C GLY A 296 14.68 1.69 49.01
N GLY A 297 15.01 2.77 49.73
CA GLY A 297 16.29 3.51 49.62
C GLY A 297 17.46 2.87 50.38
N LYS A 298 17.22 1.78 51.11
CA LYS A 298 18.25 0.99 51.80
C LYS A 298 18.22 -0.44 51.27
N LYS A 299 19.42 -1.03 51.14
CA LYS A 299 19.56 -2.44 50.79
C LYS A 299 18.91 -3.33 51.87
N PRO A 300 18.05 -4.29 51.51
CA PRO A 300 17.32 -5.08 52.50
C PRO A 300 18.20 -5.90 53.46
N TYR A 301 19.34 -6.39 52.99
CA TYR A 301 20.30 -7.18 53.78
C TYR A 301 21.69 -7.21 53.11
N ARG A 302 22.68 -7.77 53.82
CA ARG A 302 24.07 -7.92 53.35
C ARG A 302 24.16 -8.70 52.02
N GLN A 303 25.17 -8.40 51.21
CA GLN A 303 25.32 -8.94 49.84
C GLN A 303 25.56 -10.47 49.79
N LYS A 304 26.20 -11.03 50.81
CA LYS A 304 26.56 -12.46 50.91
C LYS A 304 26.34 -12.96 52.34
N GLY A 305 26.18 -14.27 52.52
CA GLY A 305 26.11 -14.94 53.82
C GLY A 305 24.73 -15.03 54.47
N THR A 306 23.63 -14.73 53.77
CA THR A 306 22.25 -14.81 54.32
C THR A 306 21.47 -16.03 53.87
N GLY A 307 21.97 -16.81 52.90
CA GLY A 307 21.21 -17.89 52.24
C GLY A 307 20.08 -17.42 51.32
N ARG A 308 19.80 -16.10 51.25
CA ARG A 308 18.77 -15.50 50.38
C ARG A 308 19.35 -15.05 49.04
N ALA A 309 18.49 -14.91 48.03
CA ALA A 309 18.83 -14.31 46.74
C ALA A 309 19.37 -12.87 46.92
N ARG A 310 20.22 -12.40 46.00
CA ARG A 310 20.79 -11.04 46.10
C ARG A 310 19.74 -10.00 45.71
N GLN A 311 19.43 -9.08 46.61
CA GLN A 311 18.45 -8.02 46.37
C GLN A 311 19.02 -6.66 46.72
N GLY A 312 18.83 -5.69 45.82
CA GLY A 312 19.36 -4.32 45.97
C GLY A 312 18.38 -3.34 46.60
N SER A 313 17.07 -3.57 46.44
CA SER A 313 16.00 -2.68 46.93
C SER A 313 14.70 -3.47 47.04
N THR A 314 13.81 -3.06 47.95
CA THR A 314 12.46 -3.63 48.07
C THR A 314 11.49 -3.14 46.98
N ARG A 315 11.85 -2.10 46.21
CA ARG A 315 11.03 -1.56 45.10
C ARG A 315 11.38 -2.17 43.74
N ALA A 316 12.23 -3.20 43.70
CA ALA A 316 12.62 -3.80 42.43
C ALA A 316 11.40 -4.47 41.75
N PRO A 317 11.34 -4.52 40.40
CA PRO A 317 10.12 -4.93 39.67
C PRO A 317 9.62 -6.34 39.98
N GLN A 318 10.51 -7.25 40.37
CA GLN A 318 10.17 -8.61 40.74
C GLN A 318 9.51 -8.73 42.14
N PHE A 319 9.52 -7.67 42.95
CA PHE A 319 8.85 -7.65 44.24
C PHE A 319 7.38 -7.27 44.09
N VAL A 320 6.54 -7.83 44.95
CA VAL A 320 5.16 -7.36 45.14
C VAL A 320 5.19 -5.91 45.62
N GLY A 321 4.44 -5.03 44.96
CA GLY A 321 4.49 -3.58 45.22
C GLY A 321 5.76 -2.89 44.69
N GLY A 322 6.57 -3.58 43.90
CA GLY A 322 7.69 -3.01 43.16
C GLY A 322 7.25 -2.08 42.02
N GLY A 323 8.17 -1.25 41.54
CA GLY A 323 7.88 -0.34 40.42
C GLY A 323 7.75 -1.08 39.09
N THR A 324 6.92 -0.54 38.18
CA THR A 324 6.78 -1.07 36.82
C THR A 324 7.91 -0.54 35.93
N VAL A 325 8.59 -1.42 35.18
CA VAL A 325 9.74 -1.03 34.33
C VAL A 325 9.29 -0.34 33.05
N HIS A 326 8.37 -0.98 32.33
CA HIS A 326 7.81 -0.47 31.08
C HIS A 326 6.30 -0.40 31.24
N GLY A 327 5.87 0.57 32.03
CA GLY A 327 4.47 0.85 32.23
C GLY A 327 3.99 1.98 31.33
N PRO A 328 2.67 2.17 31.21
CA PRO A 328 2.13 3.34 30.55
C PRO A 328 2.56 4.63 31.23
N THR A 329 2.85 5.63 30.41
CA THR A 329 3.22 6.99 30.82
C THR A 329 2.34 7.99 30.08
N PRO A 330 2.03 9.15 30.68
CA PRO A 330 1.23 10.15 30.02
C PRO A 330 1.90 10.64 28.74
N ARG A 331 1.17 10.63 27.63
CA ARG A 331 1.69 11.06 26.32
C ARG A 331 0.60 11.64 25.44
N ASP A 332 1.00 12.56 24.56
CA ASP A 332 0.14 13.04 23.49
C ASP A 332 0.10 12.00 22.35
N TYR A 333 -1.11 11.70 21.87
CA TYR A 333 -1.37 10.81 20.75
C TYR A 333 -1.65 11.57 19.45
N SER A 334 -1.66 12.91 19.48
CA SER A 334 -1.90 13.74 18.30
C SER A 334 -0.85 13.49 17.21
N GLN A 335 -1.33 13.45 15.96
CA GLN A 335 -0.48 13.22 14.79
C GLN A 335 -0.60 14.41 13.83
N ARG A 336 0.53 14.86 13.28
CA ARG A 336 0.54 15.95 12.31
C ARG A 336 0.08 15.44 10.95
N THR A 337 -1.10 15.89 10.52
CA THR A 337 -1.64 15.58 9.19
C THR A 337 -1.67 16.84 8.31
N PRO A 338 -1.09 16.81 7.09
CA PRO A 338 -1.14 17.93 6.16
C PRO A 338 -2.55 18.44 5.86
N LYS A 339 -2.72 19.77 5.75
CA LYS A 339 -4.03 20.41 5.50
C LYS A 339 -4.69 19.90 4.22
N LYS A 340 -3.91 19.71 3.13
CA LYS A 340 -4.39 19.19 1.85
C LYS A 340 -4.97 17.78 1.97
N MET A 341 -4.37 16.93 2.82
CA MET A 341 -4.87 15.57 3.07
C MET A 341 -6.21 15.59 3.82
N LYS A 342 -6.34 16.42 4.85
CA LYS A 342 -7.60 16.57 5.59
C LYS A 342 -8.74 17.04 4.67
N ALA A 343 -8.46 18.03 3.82
CA ALA A 343 -9.44 18.54 2.86
C ALA A 343 -9.84 17.49 1.80
N ALA A 344 -8.86 16.78 1.22
CA ALA A 344 -9.11 15.73 0.25
C ALA A 344 -9.92 14.55 0.84
N ALA A 345 -9.63 14.17 2.09
CA ALA A 345 -10.36 13.11 2.78
C ALA A 345 -11.82 13.46 3.00
N LEU A 346 -12.09 14.70 3.43
CA LEU A 346 -13.46 15.19 3.61
C LEU A 346 -14.24 15.22 2.29
N ARG A 347 -13.63 15.73 1.20
CA ARG A 347 -14.25 15.73 -0.13
C ARG A 347 -14.56 14.31 -0.59
N GLY A 348 -13.61 13.38 -0.44
CA GLY A 348 -13.82 11.97 -0.78
C GLY A 348 -14.97 11.32 -0.01
N ALA A 349 -15.10 11.62 1.29
CA ALA A 349 -16.19 11.11 2.13
C ALA A 349 -17.56 11.70 1.75
N LEU A 350 -17.63 13.00 1.47
CA LEU A 350 -18.87 13.64 1.00
C LEU A 350 -19.26 13.17 -0.41
N SER A 351 -18.27 12.96 -1.28
CA SER A 351 -18.51 12.48 -2.65
C SER A 351 -19.06 11.06 -2.66
N ASP A 352 -18.61 10.21 -1.75
CA ASP A 352 -19.19 8.86 -1.54
C ASP A 352 -20.67 8.94 -1.13
N ARG A 353 -21.00 9.82 -0.17
CA ARG A 353 -22.39 10.03 0.25
C ARG A 353 -23.26 10.61 -0.87
N ALA A 354 -22.72 11.54 -1.66
CA ALA A 354 -23.42 12.13 -2.80
C ALA A 354 -23.73 11.09 -3.90
N ARG A 355 -22.78 10.19 -4.19
CA ARG A 355 -22.96 9.11 -5.21
C ARG A 355 -24.03 8.10 -4.84
N HIS A 356 -24.27 7.93 -3.55
CA HIS A 356 -25.27 7.00 -3.03
C HIS A 356 -26.58 7.68 -2.63
N GLU A 357 -26.79 8.94 -3.04
CA GLU A 357 -28.02 9.70 -2.78
C GLU A 357 -28.34 9.82 -1.27
N ARG A 358 -27.27 9.90 -0.44
CA ARG A 358 -27.37 9.99 1.03
C ARG A 358 -27.11 11.38 1.58
N ILE A 359 -27.15 12.38 0.72
CA ILE A 359 -27.07 13.79 1.11
C ILE A 359 -28.46 14.38 0.92
N HIS A 360 -29.05 14.85 2.01
CA HIS A 360 -30.37 15.46 2.02
C HIS A 360 -30.24 16.93 2.43
N VAL A 361 -30.96 17.81 1.75
CA VAL A 361 -30.95 19.25 2.05
C VAL A 361 -32.33 19.65 2.55
N PHE A 362 -32.40 20.36 3.67
CA PHE A 362 -33.64 20.91 4.23
C PHE A 362 -33.59 22.44 4.21
N SER A 363 -34.73 23.09 3.97
CA SER A 363 -34.82 24.54 4.11
C SER A 363 -34.65 24.96 5.58
N ALA A 364 -35.36 24.28 6.47
CA ALA A 364 -35.20 24.33 7.91
C ALA A 364 -35.55 22.96 8.53
N LEU A 365 -35.03 22.66 9.72
CA LEU A 365 -35.33 21.40 10.42
C LEU A 365 -36.64 21.45 11.22
N VAL A 366 -37.12 22.66 11.54
CA VAL A 366 -38.36 22.90 12.29
C VAL A 366 -39.04 24.16 11.73
N ASP A 367 -40.37 24.15 11.68
CA ASP A 367 -41.17 25.32 11.34
C ASP A 367 -41.20 26.32 12.51
N GLY A 368 -40.54 27.47 12.31
CA GLY A 368 -40.56 28.59 13.25
C GLY A 368 -39.36 28.68 14.19
N THR A 369 -39.45 29.61 15.16
CA THR A 369 -38.35 29.95 16.07
C THR A 369 -38.33 29.12 17.36
N ALA A 370 -39.39 28.35 17.62
CA ALA A 370 -39.51 27.52 18.81
C ALA A 370 -38.92 26.11 18.58
N PRO A 371 -38.02 25.62 19.46
CA PRO A 371 -37.43 24.30 19.30
C PRO A 371 -38.45 23.18 19.58
N SER A 372 -38.53 22.20 18.68
CA SER A 372 -39.41 21.02 18.78
C SER A 372 -38.69 19.75 18.33
N THR A 373 -38.33 18.89 19.29
CA THR A 373 -37.67 17.60 19.02
C THR A 373 -38.57 16.64 18.24
N LYS A 374 -39.88 16.68 18.51
CA LYS A 374 -40.88 15.88 17.80
C LYS A 374 -40.97 16.31 16.33
N GLY A 375 -41.01 17.61 16.07
CA GLY A 375 -41.04 18.16 14.71
C GLY A 375 -39.81 17.73 13.91
N ALA A 376 -38.61 17.92 14.47
CA ALA A 376 -37.37 17.54 13.81
C ALA A 376 -37.27 16.02 13.55
N ARG A 377 -37.76 15.19 14.49
CA ARG A 377 -37.81 13.74 14.30
C ARG A 377 -38.72 13.35 13.12
N THR A 378 -39.93 13.91 13.07
CA THR A 378 -40.88 13.63 11.99
C THR A 378 -40.36 14.10 10.63
N ALA A 379 -39.73 15.28 10.57
CA ALA A 379 -39.12 15.78 9.34
C ALA A 379 -38.00 14.86 8.82
N LEU A 380 -37.14 14.36 9.71
CA LEU A 380 -36.05 13.43 9.36
C LEU A 380 -36.58 12.05 8.93
N GLU A 381 -37.55 11.49 9.65
CA GLU A 381 -38.18 10.19 9.34
C GLU A 381 -38.96 10.23 8.02
N GLY A 382 -39.45 11.40 7.59
CA GLY A 382 -40.19 11.55 6.34
C GLY A 382 -39.33 11.45 5.07
N VAL A 383 -38.04 11.77 5.16
CA VAL A 383 -37.10 11.76 4.02
C VAL A 383 -36.15 10.56 4.08
N ILE A 384 -35.71 10.18 5.28
CA ILE A 384 -34.75 9.10 5.48
C ILE A 384 -35.54 7.81 5.69
N THR A 385 -35.52 6.89 4.72
CA THR A 385 -36.30 5.65 4.75
C THR A 385 -36.05 4.86 6.04
N PRO A 386 -37.08 4.60 6.86
CA PRO A 386 -36.95 3.94 8.16
C PRO A 386 -36.86 2.41 8.04
N ASP A 387 -35.98 1.89 7.18
CA ASP A 387 -35.85 0.43 7.02
C ASP A 387 -34.88 -0.22 8.02
N ARG A 388 -34.21 0.53 8.90
CA ARG A 388 -33.40 -0.06 9.99
C ARG A 388 -33.36 0.86 11.22
N GLU A 389 -33.70 0.30 12.38
CA GLU A 389 -33.63 0.92 13.73
C GLU A 389 -32.27 1.51 14.15
N HIS A 390 -31.25 1.52 13.28
CA HIS A 390 -29.87 1.88 13.62
C HIS A 390 -29.16 2.80 12.61
N ARG A 391 -29.87 3.45 11.66
CA ARG A 391 -29.21 4.43 10.78
C ARG A 391 -28.77 5.66 11.57
N LYS A 392 -27.51 6.05 11.42
CA LYS A 392 -26.95 7.25 12.06
C LYS A 392 -27.02 8.41 11.08
N VAL A 393 -27.51 9.55 11.55
CA VAL A 393 -27.67 10.75 10.74
C VAL A 393 -26.69 11.81 11.22
N LEU A 394 -26.00 12.47 10.29
CA LEU A 394 -25.21 13.66 10.58
C LEU A 394 -26.01 14.89 10.18
N ALA A 395 -26.48 15.67 11.16
CA ALA A 395 -27.14 16.94 10.92
C ALA A 395 -26.12 18.08 10.95
N VAL A 396 -25.97 18.78 9.82
CA VAL A 396 -25.12 19.96 9.67
C VAL A 396 -25.99 21.20 9.66
N VAL A 397 -25.95 21.96 10.75
CA VAL A 397 -26.83 23.12 11.00
C VAL A 397 -25.99 24.37 11.19
N ALA A 398 -26.44 25.49 10.64
CA ALA A 398 -25.76 26.77 10.77
C ALA A 398 -25.67 27.20 12.25
N ARG A 399 -24.60 27.93 12.62
CA ARG A 399 -24.35 28.30 14.03
C ARG A 399 -25.48 29.17 14.63
N GLY A 400 -26.08 30.04 13.81
CA GLY A 400 -27.16 30.96 14.20
C GLY A 400 -28.56 30.34 14.26
N ASP A 401 -28.75 29.11 13.75
CA ASP A 401 -30.03 28.41 13.83
C ASP A 401 -30.14 27.63 15.16
N GLU A 402 -30.57 28.33 16.21
CA GLU A 402 -30.72 27.75 17.54
C GLU A 402 -31.90 26.78 17.64
N ALA A 403 -33.00 27.07 16.94
CA ALA A 403 -34.20 26.25 16.94
C ALA A 403 -33.91 24.86 16.37
N GLY A 404 -33.26 24.79 15.20
CA GLY A 404 -32.85 23.52 14.59
C GLY A 404 -31.88 22.74 15.46
N ARG A 405 -30.83 23.40 16.00
CA ARG A 405 -29.82 22.77 16.84
C ARG A 405 -30.38 22.16 18.12
N ARG A 406 -31.21 22.91 18.87
CA ARG A 406 -31.84 22.42 20.10
C ARG A 406 -32.82 21.28 19.82
N SER A 407 -33.47 21.29 18.66
CA SER A 407 -34.46 20.28 18.28
C SER A 407 -33.84 18.92 17.92
N VAL A 408 -32.63 18.89 17.35
CA VAL A 408 -31.96 17.61 17.03
C VAL A 408 -31.02 17.11 18.12
N ALA A 409 -30.61 17.96 19.07
CA ALA A 409 -29.59 17.63 20.06
C ALA A 409 -29.93 16.43 20.97
N ASN A 410 -31.21 16.15 21.20
CA ASN A 410 -31.65 15.04 22.05
C ASN A 410 -31.90 13.72 21.29
N LEU A 411 -31.77 13.72 19.95
CA LEU A 411 -32.04 12.53 19.15
C LEU A 411 -30.81 11.59 19.17
N PRO A 412 -30.92 10.34 19.68
CA PRO A 412 -29.76 9.47 19.91
C PRO A 412 -29.08 9.00 18.61
N ALA A 413 -29.83 8.97 17.51
CA ALA A 413 -29.33 8.59 16.19
C ALA A 413 -28.69 9.76 15.42
N VAL A 414 -28.84 11.00 15.91
CA VAL A 414 -28.40 12.21 15.20
C VAL A 414 -27.14 12.77 15.87
N HIS A 415 -26.11 12.97 15.06
CA HIS A 415 -24.93 13.74 15.47
C HIS A 415 -25.03 15.15 14.89
N LEU A 416 -24.89 16.17 15.74
CA LEU A 416 -24.98 17.57 15.34
C LEU A 416 -23.58 18.16 15.12
N LEU A 417 -23.36 18.78 13.96
CA LEU A 417 -22.19 19.60 13.68
C LEU A 417 -22.58 20.95 13.07
N THR A 418 -21.68 21.93 13.22
CA THR A 418 -21.72 23.17 12.45
C THR A 418 -20.88 23.03 11.18
N PRO A 419 -21.17 23.78 10.10
CA PRO A 419 -20.46 23.62 8.82
C PRO A 419 -18.94 23.88 8.91
N ASP A 420 -18.49 24.71 9.85
CA ASP A 420 -17.07 24.98 10.12
C ASP A 420 -16.32 23.81 10.79
N GLN A 421 -17.03 22.95 11.52
CA GLN A 421 -16.48 21.78 12.22
C GLN A 421 -16.67 20.47 11.44
N LEU A 422 -17.22 20.54 10.23
CA LEU A 422 -17.45 19.36 9.39
C LEU A 422 -16.15 18.63 9.09
N ASN A 423 -16.11 17.33 9.40
CA ASN A 423 -14.89 16.53 9.39
C ASN A 423 -15.12 15.12 8.83
N THR A 424 -14.02 14.42 8.48
CA THR A 424 -14.08 13.12 7.81
C THR A 424 -14.67 12.00 8.68
N TYR A 425 -14.33 11.94 9.97
CA TYR A 425 -14.82 10.88 10.88
C TYR A 425 -16.34 10.90 11.01
N ASP A 426 -16.93 12.07 11.25
CA ASP A 426 -18.37 12.18 11.50
C ASP A 426 -19.19 11.89 10.23
N VAL A 427 -18.70 12.30 9.05
CA VAL A 427 -19.33 11.96 7.76
C VAL A 427 -19.30 10.44 7.49
N LEU A 428 -18.20 9.77 7.82
CA LEU A 428 -18.08 8.32 7.63
C LEU A 428 -18.85 7.51 8.68
N ARG A 429 -19.00 8.04 9.90
CA ARG A 429 -19.76 7.40 10.98
C ARG A 429 -21.27 7.44 10.72
N ALA A 430 -21.74 8.46 10.00
CA ALA A 430 -23.13 8.60 9.60
C ALA A 430 -23.41 7.87 8.27
N ASP A 431 -24.62 7.31 8.19
CA ASP A 431 -25.15 6.70 6.98
C ASP A 431 -25.65 7.78 6.02
N ASP A 432 -26.41 8.74 6.56
CA ASP A 432 -27.02 9.86 5.85
C ASP A 432 -26.52 11.20 6.41
N VAL A 433 -26.27 12.16 5.51
CA VAL A 433 -25.83 13.52 5.87
C VAL A 433 -26.93 14.50 5.50
N VAL A 434 -27.38 15.26 6.49
CA VAL A 434 -28.46 16.24 6.35
C VAL A 434 -27.87 17.64 6.50
N PHE A 435 -28.03 18.48 5.49
CA PHE A 435 -27.67 19.90 5.54
C PHE A 435 -28.92 20.76 5.65
N THR A 436 -28.86 21.85 6.41
CA THR A 436 -29.75 22.98 6.12
C THR A 436 -29.22 23.79 4.94
N SER A 437 -30.09 24.41 4.14
CA SER A 437 -29.69 25.23 2.98
C SER A 437 -28.64 26.27 3.36
N ALA A 438 -28.90 27.02 4.43
CA ALA A 438 -27.96 28.00 4.97
C ALA A 438 -26.60 27.40 5.39
N ALA A 439 -26.58 26.15 5.88
CA ALA A 439 -25.34 25.48 6.25
C ALA A 439 -24.56 24.97 5.04
N LEU A 440 -25.25 24.50 4.01
CA LEU A 440 -24.65 24.07 2.74
C LEU A 440 -24.02 25.25 2.01
N ASP A 441 -24.73 26.37 1.90
CA ASP A 441 -24.25 27.59 1.26
C ASP A 441 -23.01 28.15 1.97
N ALA A 442 -23.04 28.19 3.31
CA ALA A 442 -21.90 28.59 4.11
C ALA A 442 -20.69 27.65 3.92
N PHE A 443 -20.92 26.34 3.82
CA PHE A 443 -19.86 25.36 3.60
C PHE A 443 -19.23 25.50 2.21
N VAL A 444 -20.04 25.61 1.16
CA VAL A 444 -19.59 25.78 -0.23
C VAL A 444 -18.81 27.08 -0.35
N SER A 445 -19.38 28.20 0.09
CA SER A 445 -18.75 29.53 0.02
C SER A 445 -17.39 29.56 0.72
N ALA A 446 -17.29 28.98 1.92
CA ALA A 446 -16.02 28.94 2.67
C ALA A 446 -14.93 28.08 2.03
N ARG A 447 -15.30 27.11 1.17
CA ARG A 447 -14.34 26.24 0.48
C ARG A 447 -13.93 26.77 -0.88
N THR A 448 -14.82 27.50 -1.55
CA THR A 448 -14.51 28.22 -2.80
C THR A 448 -13.60 29.42 -2.53
N ALA A 449 -13.90 30.26 -1.54
CA ALA A 449 -13.05 31.41 -1.18
C ALA A 449 -11.62 31.00 -0.78
N ARG A 450 -11.47 29.85 -0.12
CA ARG A 450 -10.16 29.28 0.25
C ARG A 450 -9.38 28.69 -0.92
N ALA A 451 -10.03 28.36 -2.03
CA ALA A 451 -9.33 27.94 -3.24
C ALA A 451 -8.64 29.14 -3.89
N GLU A 452 -9.31 30.29 -3.92
CA GLU A 452 -8.79 31.55 -4.49
C GLU A 452 -7.61 32.13 -3.70
N GLU A 453 -7.65 32.08 -2.36
CA GLU A 453 -6.56 32.56 -1.49
C GLU A 453 -5.26 31.74 -1.57
N VAL A 454 -5.29 30.50 -2.08
CA VAL A 454 -4.11 29.62 -2.15
C VAL A 454 -3.39 29.71 -3.50
N ASP A 455 -4.03 30.31 -4.50
CA ASP A 455 -3.46 30.54 -5.84
C ASP A 455 -2.78 31.92 -6.00
N GLN A 456 -3.04 32.86 -5.07
CA GLN A 456 -2.22 34.05 -4.82
C GLN A 456 -1.01 33.71 -3.94
#